data_AF-A0A0M4NAA4-F1
#
_entry.id   AF-A0A0M4NAA4-F1
#
_cell.length_a   1.000
_cell.length_b   1.000
_cell.length_c   1.000
_cell.angle_alpha   90.00
_cell.angle_beta   90.00
_cell.angle_gamma   90.00
#
_symmetry.space_group_name_H-M   'P 1'
#
loop_
_entity.id
_entity.type
_entity.pdbx_description
1 polymer ?
#
loop_
_entity_poly.entity_id
_entity_poly.type
_entity_poly.pdbx_seq_one_letter_code
_entity_poly.pdbx_strand_id
1 'polypeptide(L)'
;MENGLKVQKNCLNSHLITNYFATPLMIRNHSDLILEITDGTDYRYRGSVYYTLVKCSIINLASSLSEELKPYGVTVISLTPGFLRSEAMLDYFGVLEENWKDAILKDPHFIAFGNHCLYRSCSRIFSRRSKCFPKNRKCYKYLETF
;
A
#
# COMPACT_ATOMS: atom_id res chain seq x y z
N MET A 1 -16.91 -13.41 11.64
CA MET A 1 -16.32 -14.56 10.91
C MET A 1 -16.96 -14.79 9.56
N GLU A 2 -18.21 -14.36 9.34
CA GLU A 2 -18.79 -14.34 7.98
C GLU A 2 -17.98 -13.48 7.00
N ASN A 3 -17.87 -13.96 5.76
CA ASN A 3 -17.17 -13.34 4.61
C ASN A 3 -15.64 -13.15 4.68
N GLY A 4 -14.96 -13.60 5.74
CA GLY A 4 -13.49 -13.46 5.85
C GLY A 4 -12.68 -14.15 4.73
N LEU A 5 -13.11 -15.34 4.30
CA LEU A 5 -12.51 -16.06 3.16
C LEU A 5 -12.73 -15.34 1.83
N LYS A 6 -13.87 -14.65 1.67
CA LYS A 6 -14.17 -13.84 0.49
C LYS A 6 -13.25 -12.63 0.43
N VAL A 7 -13.01 -11.96 1.57
CA VAL A 7 -12.06 -10.84 1.68
C VAL A 7 -10.65 -11.31 1.30
N GLN A 8 -10.20 -12.43 1.84
CA GLN A 8 -8.91 -13.04 1.47
C GLN A 8 -8.77 -13.26 -0.03
N LYS A 9 -9.74 -13.97 -0.61
CA LYS A 9 -9.75 -14.28 -2.04
C LYS A 9 -9.73 -13.01 -2.88
N ASN A 10 -10.60 -12.05 -2.58
CA ASN A 10 -10.70 -10.83 -3.37
C ASN A 10 -9.43 -9.99 -3.26
N CYS A 11 -8.95 -9.71 -2.05
CA CYS A 11 -7.77 -8.86 -1.86
C CYS A 11 -6.52 -9.50 -2.45
N LEU A 12 -6.23 -10.79 -2.18
CA LEU A 12 -5.02 -11.40 -2.71
C LEU A 12 -5.09 -11.64 -4.22
N ASN A 13 -6.22 -12.12 -4.73
CA ASN A 13 -6.33 -12.41 -6.16
C ASN A 13 -6.20 -11.13 -6.99
N SER A 14 -6.76 -10.00 -6.55
CA SER A 14 -6.62 -8.74 -7.29
C SER A 14 -5.15 -8.35 -7.47
N HIS A 15 -4.33 -8.48 -6.44
CA HIS A 15 -2.90 -8.16 -6.52
C HIS A 15 -2.14 -9.17 -7.40
N LEU A 16 -2.37 -10.48 -7.20
CA LEU A 16 -1.69 -11.53 -7.96
C LEU A 16 -2.06 -11.52 -9.45
N ILE A 17 -3.35 -11.40 -9.77
CA ILE A 17 -3.84 -11.34 -11.15
C ILE A 17 -3.32 -10.08 -11.84
N THR A 18 -3.34 -8.93 -11.16
CA THR A 18 -2.82 -7.68 -11.73
C THR A 18 -1.34 -7.82 -12.05
N ASN A 19 -0.53 -8.32 -11.11
CA ASN A 19 0.90 -8.50 -11.36
C ASN A 19 1.19 -9.53 -12.46
N TYR A 20 0.41 -10.61 -12.53
CA TYR A 20 0.58 -11.64 -13.57
C TYR A 20 0.45 -11.05 -14.99
N PHE A 21 -0.54 -10.17 -15.22
CA PHE A 21 -0.75 -9.56 -16.53
C PHE A 21 0.04 -8.27 -16.75
N ALA A 22 0.20 -7.43 -15.72
CA ALA A 22 0.85 -6.13 -15.82
C ALA A 22 2.37 -6.27 -15.97
N THR A 23 3.00 -7.19 -15.24
CA THR A 23 4.46 -7.30 -15.19
C THR A 23 5.08 -7.58 -16.57
N PRO A 24 4.60 -8.54 -17.38
CA PRO A 24 5.15 -8.75 -18.73
C PRO A 24 4.99 -7.53 -19.64
N LEU A 25 3.89 -6.79 -19.51
CA LEU A 25 3.66 -5.56 -20.29
C LEU A 25 4.58 -4.43 -19.83
N MET A 26 4.81 -4.30 -18.53
CA MET A 26 5.74 -3.30 -17.97
C MET A 26 7.17 -3.55 -18.43
N ILE A 27 7.63 -4.80 -18.43
CA ILE A 27 8.96 -5.18 -18.93
C ILE A 27 9.11 -4.81 -20.40
N ARG A 28 8.10 -5.13 -21.24
CA ARG A 28 8.10 -4.80 -22.67
C ARG A 28 8.11 -3.29 -22.94
N ASN A 29 7.39 -2.53 -22.11
CA ASN A 29 7.22 -1.08 -22.29
C ASN A 29 8.25 -0.27 -21.50
N HIS A 30 9.26 -0.91 -20.90
CA HIS A 30 10.29 -0.28 -20.07
C HIS A 30 9.74 0.57 -18.91
N SER A 31 8.61 0.13 -18.32
CA SER A 31 8.08 0.68 -17.08
C SER A 31 8.78 0.04 -15.88
N ASP A 32 9.13 0.86 -14.90
CA ASP A 32 10.16 0.55 -13.90
C ASP A 32 9.68 0.56 -12.45
N LEU A 33 8.38 0.75 -12.20
CA LEU A 33 7.86 0.93 -10.85
C LEU A 33 6.51 0.25 -10.63
N ILE A 34 6.45 -0.67 -9.67
CA ILE A 34 5.22 -1.24 -9.11
C ILE A 34 5.06 -0.74 -7.68
N LEU A 35 3.85 -0.33 -7.33
CA LEU A 35 3.50 0.14 -5.99
C LEU A 35 2.37 -0.71 -5.43
N GLU A 36 2.67 -1.43 -4.35
CA GLU A 36 1.73 -2.30 -3.65
C GLU A 36 1.18 -1.58 -2.44
N ILE A 37 -0.13 -1.29 -2.44
CA ILE A 37 -0.77 -0.57 -1.35
C ILE A 37 -1.17 -1.55 -0.24
N THR A 38 -0.63 -1.34 0.95
CA THR A 38 -0.86 -2.18 2.13
C THR A 38 -1.20 -1.35 3.37
N ASP A 39 -1.22 -1.95 4.55
CA ASP A 39 -1.43 -1.30 5.83
C ASP A 39 -0.46 -1.88 6.89
N GLY A 40 0.36 -1.00 7.44
CA GLY A 40 1.48 -1.30 8.33
C GLY A 40 2.73 -1.81 7.61
N THR A 41 3.84 -1.92 8.33
CA THR A 41 5.14 -2.36 7.81
C THR A 41 5.62 -3.66 8.45
N ASP A 42 4.86 -4.16 9.42
CA ASP A 42 5.18 -5.31 10.25
C ASP A 42 4.18 -6.47 10.08
N TYR A 43 4.44 -7.56 10.81
CA TYR A 43 3.60 -8.75 10.85
C TYR A 43 2.69 -8.83 12.08
N ARG A 44 2.47 -7.73 12.80
CA ARG A 44 1.69 -7.75 14.05
C ARG A 44 0.20 -7.98 13.78
N TYR A 45 -0.49 -8.51 14.78
CA TYR A 45 -1.93 -8.72 14.73
C TYR A 45 -2.68 -7.37 14.65
N ARG A 46 -3.59 -7.25 13.68
CA ARG A 46 -4.35 -6.02 13.38
C ARG A 46 -5.85 -6.18 13.66
N GLY A 47 -6.21 -6.86 14.75
CA GLY A 47 -7.60 -7.01 15.21
C GLY A 47 -8.45 -8.04 14.44
N SER A 48 -8.01 -8.50 13.27
CA SER A 48 -8.65 -9.58 12.51
C SER A 48 -7.61 -10.48 11.85
N VAL A 49 -7.78 -11.80 11.97
CA VAL A 49 -6.89 -12.79 11.34
C VAL A 49 -6.88 -12.61 9.82
N TYR A 50 -8.05 -12.44 9.21
CA TYR A 50 -8.15 -12.27 7.75
C TYR A 50 -7.49 -10.97 7.29
N TYR A 51 -7.74 -9.86 7.99
CA TYR A 51 -7.12 -8.57 7.63
C TYR A 51 -5.60 -8.61 7.80
N THR A 52 -5.13 -9.15 8.92
CA THR A 52 -3.70 -9.30 9.21
C THR A 52 -3.02 -10.10 8.12
N LEU A 53 -3.54 -11.29 7.80
CA LEU A 53 -2.95 -12.15 6.78
C LEU A 53 -2.95 -11.48 5.40
N VAL A 54 -4.04 -10.84 4.97
CA VAL A 54 -4.07 -10.11 3.69
C VAL A 54 -2.95 -9.06 3.63
N LYS A 55 -2.85 -8.18 4.63
CA LYS A 55 -1.91 -7.06 4.60
C LYS A 55 -0.45 -7.51 4.74
N CYS A 56 -0.20 -8.50 5.59
CA CYS A 56 1.10 -9.17 5.69
C CYS A 56 1.50 -9.83 4.36
N SER A 57 0.57 -10.52 3.70
CA SER A 57 0.83 -11.15 2.40
C SER A 57 1.14 -10.13 1.31
N ILE A 58 0.50 -8.95 1.30
CA ILE A 58 0.81 -7.88 0.33
C ILE A 58 2.22 -7.29 0.58
N ILE A 59 2.61 -7.09 1.85
CA ILE A 59 3.98 -6.66 2.19
C ILE A 59 5.00 -7.67 1.64
N ASN A 60 4.77 -8.96 1.89
CA ASN A 60 5.66 -10.00 1.41
C ASN A 60 5.63 -10.15 -0.11
N LEU A 61 4.47 -10.00 -0.75
CA LEU A 61 4.31 -10.03 -2.20
C LEU A 61 5.18 -8.96 -2.88
N ALA A 62 5.13 -7.72 -2.40
CA ALA A 62 5.98 -6.64 -2.89
C ALA A 62 7.47 -7.00 -2.76
N SER A 63 7.84 -7.60 -1.63
CA SER A 63 9.21 -8.02 -1.36
C SER A 63 9.70 -9.13 -2.30
N SER A 64 8.86 -10.14 -2.54
CA SER A 64 9.14 -11.25 -3.46
C SER A 64 9.22 -10.78 -4.91
N LEU A 65 8.25 -9.96 -5.36
CA LEU A 65 8.25 -9.39 -6.70
C LEU A 65 9.49 -8.51 -6.95
N SER A 66 9.95 -7.76 -5.94
CA SER A 66 11.17 -6.97 -6.08
C SER A 66 12.41 -7.81 -6.38
N GLU A 67 12.49 -9.04 -5.88
CA GLU A 67 13.65 -9.92 -6.15
C GLU A 67 13.50 -10.58 -7.52
N GLU A 68 12.31 -11.06 -7.88
CA GLU A 68 12.05 -11.67 -9.18
C GLU A 68 12.22 -10.67 -10.34
N LEU A 69 11.84 -9.41 -10.14
CA LEU A 69 11.84 -8.40 -11.19
C LEU A 69 13.12 -7.55 -11.26
N LYS A 70 14.04 -7.77 -10.33
CA LYS A 70 15.35 -7.10 -10.28
C LYS A 70 16.16 -7.25 -11.59
N PRO A 71 16.23 -8.43 -12.25
CA PRO A 71 16.97 -8.57 -13.52
C PRO A 71 16.38 -7.72 -14.65
N TYR A 72 15.09 -7.39 -14.57
CA TYR A 72 14.38 -6.59 -15.57
C TYR A 72 14.40 -5.07 -15.24
N GLY A 73 15.02 -4.68 -14.13
CA GLY A 73 15.13 -3.27 -13.73
C GLY A 73 13.84 -2.67 -13.18
N VAL A 74 12.87 -3.49 -12.77
CA VAL A 74 11.63 -3.02 -12.15
C VAL A 74 11.81 -2.91 -10.64
N THR A 75 11.48 -1.75 -10.09
CA THR A 75 11.44 -1.48 -8.65
C THR A 75 10.05 -1.77 -8.13
N VAL A 76 9.93 -2.52 -7.02
CA VAL A 76 8.65 -2.81 -6.38
C VAL A 76 8.69 -2.28 -4.95
N ILE A 77 7.64 -1.56 -4.54
CA ILE A 77 7.57 -0.91 -3.22
C ILE A 77 6.23 -1.24 -2.58
N SER A 78 6.24 -1.66 -1.31
CA SER A 78 5.03 -1.66 -0.49
C SER A 78 4.85 -0.29 0.17
N LEU A 79 3.66 0.28 0.01
CA LEU A 79 3.31 1.58 0.57
C LEU A 79 2.13 1.43 1.53
N THR A 80 2.36 1.88 2.75
CA THR A 80 1.33 1.99 3.78
C THR A 80 0.85 3.43 3.80
N PRO A 81 -0.36 3.71 3.31
CA PRO A 81 -0.96 5.01 3.50
C PRO A 81 -1.23 5.22 5.00
N GLY A 82 -1.12 6.47 5.44
CA GLY A 82 -1.75 6.89 6.70
C GLY A 82 -3.27 6.76 6.61
N PHE A 83 -3.99 7.24 7.62
CA PHE A 83 -5.46 7.19 7.65
C PHE A 83 -6.07 7.72 6.35
N LEU A 84 -6.71 6.81 5.60
CA LEU A 84 -7.42 7.14 4.38
C LEU A 84 -8.80 7.66 4.73
N ARG A 85 -9.10 8.87 4.29
CA ARG A 85 -10.47 9.39 4.26
C ARG A 85 -11.26 8.66 3.19
N SER A 86 -11.86 7.55 3.56
CA SER A 86 -12.91 6.89 2.78
C SER A 86 -14.28 7.22 3.38
N GLU A 87 -15.31 7.20 2.56
CA GLU A 87 -16.72 7.34 3.02
C GLU A 87 -17.02 6.34 4.15
N ALA A 88 -16.51 5.11 4.03
CA ALA A 88 -16.62 4.09 5.07
C ALA A 88 -15.93 4.45 6.40
N MET A 89 -14.87 5.27 6.38
CA MET A 89 -14.22 5.76 7.61
C MET A 89 -15.01 6.91 8.24
N LEU A 90 -15.57 7.80 7.41
CA LEU A 90 -16.48 8.84 7.89
C LEU A 90 -17.68 8.23 8.63
N ASP A 91 -18.30 7.20 8.03
CA ASP A 91 -19.38 6.43 8.64
C ASP A 91 -18.94 5.74 9.95
N TYR A 92 -17.74 5.14 9.96
CA TYR A 92 -17.21 4.46 11.16
C TYR A 92 -17.03 5.42 12.34
N PHE A 93 -16.53 6.63 12.09
CA PHE A 93 -16.34 7.65 13.13
C PHE A 93 -17.61 8.46 13.44
N GLY A 94 -18.65 8.31 12.62
CA GLY A 94 -19.92 9.03 12.71
C GLY A 94 -19.76 10.52 12.39
N VAL A 95 -18.84 10.85 11.50
CA VAL A 95 -18.54 12.24 11.08
C VAL A 95 -18.75 12.36 9.58
N LEU A 96 -19.18 13.53 9.13
CA LEU A 96 -19.32 13.92 7.73
C LEU A 96 -18.01 14.55 7.22
N GLU A 97 -17.91 14.73 5.90
CA GLU A 97 -16.75 15.40 5.30
C GLU A 97 -16.57 16.84 5.81
N GLU A 98 -17.62 17.50 6.27
CA GLU A 98 -17.59 18.87 6.76
C GLU A 98 -17.06 18.97 8.20
N ASN A 99 -17.27 17.94 9.03
CA ASN A 99 -16.95 17.93 10.46
C ASN A 99 -15.96 16.83 10.87
N TRP A 100 -15.22 16.27 9.91
CA TRP A 100 -14.25 15.19 10.15
C TRP A 100 -13.22 15.48 11.25
N LYS A 101 -12.88 16.76 11.48
CA LYS A 101 -11.93 17.16 12.53
C LYS A 101 -12.41 16.79 13.93
N ASP A 102 -13.70 16.59 14.13
CA ASP A 102 -14.26 16.18 15.41
C ASP A 102 -13.88 14.73 15.76
N ALA A 103 -13.54 13.90 14.78
CA ALA A 103 -13.01 12.55 15.01
C ALA A 103 -11.58 12.56 15.58
N ILE A 104 -10.84 13.67 15.48
CA ILE A 104 -9.51 13.83 16.13
C ILE A 104 -9.65 13.76 17.66
N LEU A 105 -10.79 14.16 18.21
CA LEU A 105 -11.07 14.05 19.65
C LEU A 105 -11.22 12.59 20.10
N LYS A 106 -11.58 11.68 19.19
CA LYS A 106 -11.73 10.25 19.45
C LYS A 106 -10.44 9.47 19.20
N ASP A 107 -9.68 9.84 18.18
CA ASP A 107 -8.35 9.28 17.89
C ASP A 107 -7.39 10.40 17.43
N PRO A 108 -6.35 10.74 18.22
CA PRO A 108 -5.35 11.73 17.85
C PRO A 108 -4.62 11.41 16.53
N HIS A 109 -4.53 10.14 16.14
CA HIS A 109 -3.92 9.71 14.88
C HIS A 109 -4.82 9.97 13.66
N PHE A 110 -6.09 10.31 13.89
CA PHE A 110 -7.00 10.80 12.84
C PHE A 110 -6.54 12.15 12.26
N ILE A 111 -5.50 12.81 12.79
CA ILE A 111 -4.95 14.03 12.18
C ILE A 111 -3.97 13.75 11.02
N ALA A 112 -3.42 12.52 10.92
CA ALA A 112 -2.63 12.08 9.75
C ALA A 112 -3.51 11.89 8.49
N PHE A 113 -4.80 12.14 8.65
CA PHE A 113 -5.85 12.15 7.66
C PHE A 113 -5.64 13.28 6.65
N GLY A 114 -5.15 12.90 5.48
CA GLY A 114 -5.10 13.78 4.33
C GLY A 114 -4.88 12.98 3.07
N ASN A 115 -5.82 13.08 2.11
CA ASN A 115 -5.68 12.60 0.74
C ASN A 115 -4.37 13.11 0.09
N HIS A 116 -3.84 14.20 0.63
CA HIS A 116 -2.59 14.84 0.27
C HIS A 116 -1.34 14.02 0.64
N CYS A 117 -1.35 13.23 1.73
CA CYS A 117 -0.14 12.52 2.18
C CYS A 117 0.21 11.32 1.28
N LEU A 118 -0.79 10.55 0.85
CA LEU A 118 -0.61 9.47 -0.12
C LEU A 118 -0.19 10.04 -1.49
N TYR A 119 -0.92 11.03 -1.99
CA TYR A 119 -0.64 11.65 -3.30
C TYR A 119 0.76 12.29 -3.34
N ARG A 120 1.16 13.02 -2.29
CA ARG A 120 2.48 13.66 -2.23
C ARG A 120 3.61 12.66 -2.13
N SER A 121 3.38 11.51 -1.51
CA SER A 121 4.39 10.46 -1.39
C SER A 121 4.55 9.67 -2.67
N CYS A 122 3.44 9.32 -3.33
CA CYS A 122 3.46 8.78 -4.69
C CYS A 122 4.12 9.76 -5.67
N SER A 123 3.75 11.05 -5.63
CA SER A 123 4.35 12.10 -6.45
C SER A 123 5.86 12.25 -6.20
N ARG A 124 6.30 12.19 -4.94
CA ARG A 124 7.73 12.19 -4.59
C ARG A 124 8.47 10.97 -5.13
N ILE A 125 7.88 9.77 -5.02
CA ILE A 125 8.46 8.54 -5.58
C ILE A 125 8.59 8.69 -7.12
N PHE A 126 7.52 9.13 -7.79
CA PHE A 126 7.49 9.29 -9.24
C PHE A 126 8.47 10.37 -9.73
N SER A 127 8.59 11.49 -9.01
CA SER A 127 9.53 12.58 -9.32
C SER A 127 11.00 12.22 -9.14
N ARG A 128 11.31 11.17 -8.36
CA ARG A 128 12.68 10.73 -8.02
C ARG A 128 13.17 9.50 -8.81
N ARG A 129 12.47 9.16 -9.91
CA ARG A 129 12.73 8.04 -10.82
C ARG A 129 14.22 7.77 -11.12
N SER A 130 15.04 8.80 -11.24
CA SER A 130 16.44 8.69 -11.68
C SER A 130 17.51 8.70 -10.59
N LYS A 131 17.21 9.07 -9.33
CA LYS A 131 18.25 9.28 -8.30
C LYS A 131 18.17 8.37 -7.07
N CYS A 132 17.01 7.77 -6.78
CA CYS A 132 16.80 7.08 -5.49
C CYS A 132 16.97 5.56 -5.49
N PHE A 133 17.02 4.89 -6.65
CA PHE A 133 17.10 3.43 -6.72
C PHE A 133 18.40 2.98 -7.39
N PRO A 134 19.54 2.99 -6.66
CA PRO A 134 20.79 2.45 -7.18
C PRO A 134 20.61 0.96 -7.48
N LYS A 135 20.91 0.56 -8.73
CA LYS A 135 20.74 -0.79 -9.30
C LYS A 135 21.28 -1.97 -8.47
N ASN A 136 22.08 -1.72 -7.42
CA ASN A 136 22.86 -2.73 -6.69
C ASN A 136 22.62 -2.77 -5.16
N ARG A 137 21.54 -2.20 -4.61
CA ARG A 137 21.18 -2.42 -3.19
C ARG A 137 19.77 -2.98 -3.05
N LYS A 138 19.57 -3.91 -2.11
CA LYS A 138 18.25 -4.41 -1.67
C LYS A 138 17.31 -3.21 -1.46
N CYS A 139 16.42 -2.96 -2.41
CA CYS A 139 15.50 -1.82 -2.36
C CYS A 139 14.22 -2.20 -1.61
N TYR A 140 14.39 -2.64 -0.35
CA TYR A 140 13.29 -2.70 0.60
C TYR A 140 13.26 -1.37 1.34
N LYS A 141 12.51 -0.41 0.80
CA LYS A 141 12.24 0.83 1.52
C LYS A 141 10.76 0.85 1.90
N TYR A 142 10.50 0.48 3.15
CA TYR A 142 9.25 0.81 3.82
C TYR A 142 9.15 2.33 3.86
N LEU A 143 8.16 2.89 3.18
CA LEU A 143 7.82 4.30 3.31
C LEU A 143 6.57 4.37 4.18
N GLU A 144 6.77 4.66 5.46
CA GLU A 144 5.71 5.14 6.34
C GLU A 144 5.56 6.64 6.07
N THR A 145 4.40 7.02 5.54
CA THR A 145 3.95 8.40 5.62
C THR A 145 3.40 8.65 7.01
N PHE A 146 4.23 9.24 7.87
CA PHE A 146 3.78 9.88 9.10
C PHE A 146 2.85 11.06 8.77
#